data_AF-A0A918H337-F1
#
_entry.id   AF-A0A918H337-F1
#
_cell.length_a   1.000
_cell.length_b   1.000
_cell.length_c   1.000
_cell.angle_alpha   90.00
_cell.angle_beta   90.00
_cell.angle_gamma   90.00
#
_symmetry.space_group_name_H-M   'P 1'
#
loop_
_entity.id
_entity.type
_entity.pdbx_description
1 polymer ?
#
loop_
_entity_poly.entity_id
_entity_poly.type
_entity_poly.pdbx_seq_one_letter_code
_entity_poly.pdbx_strand_id
1 'polypeptide(L)'
;MNRPQREAAVRQIMERTPPRLPMDLHLDAVRRGSRLLRRRTIALRLLWLLMFAATVAFAVWAVTARPWVEPPSQTTPPLTGW
;
A
#
# COMPACT_ATOMS: atom_id res chain seq x y z
N MET A 1 29.93 20.79 23.19
CA MET A 1 28.81 20.55 24.12
C MET A 1 29.07 19.22 24.83
N ASN A 2 29.39 19.26 26.12
CA ASN A 2 29.82 18.06 26.85
C ASN A 2 28.60 17.24 27.31
N ARG A 3 28.74 15.91 27.42
CA ARG A 3 27.71 14.99 27.95
C ARG A 3 26.96 15.52 29.20
N PRO A 4 27.63 16.02 30.26
CA PRO A 4 26.96 16.54 31.44
C PRO A 4 26.05 17.75 31.16
N GLN A 5 26.40 18.61 30.20
CA GLN A 5 25.55 19.75 29.82
C GLN A 5 24.27 19.31 29.12
N ARG A 6 24.34 18.22 28.33
CA ARG A 6 23.14 17.64 27.69
C ARG A 6 22.20 17.03 28.72
N GLU A 7 22.74 16.32 29.71
CA GLU A 7 21.94 15.72 30.80
C GLU A 7 21.26 16.80 31.66
N ALA A 8 21.96 17.88 32.00
CA ALA A 8 21.39 19.01 32.72
C ALA A 8 20.26 19.69 31.93
N ALA A 9 20.46 19.89 30.62
CA ALA A 9 19.43 20.46 29.74
C ALA A 9 18.19 19.56 29.62
N VAL A 10 18.37 18.24 29.53
CA VAL A 10 17.25 17.29 29.48
C VAL A 10 16.48 17.27 30.81
N ARG A 11 17.18 17.26 31.96
CA ARG A 11 16.54 17.37 33.27
C ARG A 11 15.73 18.65 33.42
N GLN A 12 16.28 19.78 32.97
CA GLN A 12 15.58 21.07 33.00
C GLN A 12 14.32 21.08 32.12
N ILE A 13 14.34 20.40 30.98
CA ILE A 13 13.17 20.27 30.10
C ILE A 13 12.12 19.33 30.72
N MET A 14 12.54 18.25 31.39
CA MET A 14 11.64 17.30 32.06
C MET A 14 11.04 17.84 33.36
N GLU A 15 11.79 18.63 34.13
CA GLU A 15 11.31 19.30 35.35
C GLU A 15 10.36 20.47 35.02
N ARG A 16 10.41 21.00 33.79
CA ARG A 16 9.41 21.95 33.33
C ARG A 16 8.07 21.25 33.19
N THR A 17 7.10 21.68 34.00
CA THR A 17 5.70 21.25 33.88
C THR A 17 5.23 21.42 32.43
N PRO A 18 4.75 20.36 31.76
CA PRO A 18 4.29 20.47 30.40
C PRO A 18 3.15 21.49 30.34
N PRO A 19 3.18 22.45 29.41
CA PRO A 19 2.12 23.43 29.27
C PRO A 19 0.79 22.69 29.04
N ARG A 20 -0.28 23.11 29.72
CA ARG A 20 -1.62 22.55 29.49
C ARG A 20 -2.02 22.85 28.05
N LEU A 21 -1.87 21.85 27.19
CA LEU A 21 -2.27 21.94 25.80
C LEU A 21 -3.81 22.04 25.74
N PRO A 22 -4.38 23.04 25.04
CA PRO A 22 -5.81 23.08 24.76
C PRO A 22 -6.25 21.78 24.08
N MET A 23 -7.24 21.07 24.63
CA MET A 23 -7.73 19.82 24.03
C MET A 23 -8.28 20.00 22.60
N ASP A 24 -8.67 21.22 22.25
CA ASP A 24 -9.18 21.59 20.93
C ASP A 24 -8.11 21.55 19.82
N LEU A 25 -6.83 21.63 20.17
CA LEU A 25 -5.72 21.49 19.22
C LEU A 25 -5.67 20.11 18.58
N HIS A 26 -6.07 19.07 19.30
CA HIS A 26 -6.11 17.71 18.75
C HIS A 26 -7.20 17.59 17.68
N LEU A 27 -8.39 18.13 17.94
CA LEU A 27 -9.50 18.11 16.99
C LEU A 27 -9.20 18.94 15.74
N ASP A 28 -8.58 20.11 15.89
CA ASP A 28 -8.18 20.96 14.75
C ASP A 28 -7.04 20.37 13.93
N ALA A 29 -6.08 19.70 14.58
CA ALA A 29 -5.00 18.97 13.90
C ALA A 29 -5.53 17.75 13.14
N VAL A 30 -6.46 16.99 13.73
CA VAL A 30 -7.15 15.87 13.06
C VAL A 30 -7.99 16.39 11.90
N ARG A 31 -8.70 17.52 12.07
CA ARG A 31 -9.51 18.13 11.02
C ARG A 31 -8.66 18.59 9.83
N ARG A 32 -7.47 19.18 10.07
CA ARG A 32 -6.51 19.55 9.01
C ARG A 32 -5.77 18.34 8.41
N GLY A 33 -5.35 17.38 9.23
CA GLY A 33 -4.58 16.20 8.80
C GLY A 33 -5.41 15.11 8.10
N SER A 34 -6.73 15.09 8.34
CA SER A 34 -7.65 14.12 7.73
C SER A 34 -7.60 14.12 6.20
N ARG A 35 -7.41 15.28 5.56
CA ARG A 35 -7.34 15.40 4.09
C ARG A 35 -6.12 14.69 3.51
N LEU A 36 -4.97 14.77 4.18
CA LEU A 36 -3.73 14.14 3.72
C LEU A 36 -3.76 12.61 3.95
N LEU A 37 -4.33 12.17 5.07
CA LEU A 37 -4.58 10.76 5.37
C LEU A 37 -5.60 10.15 4.41
N ARG A 38 -6.71 10.84 4.11
CA ARG A 38 -7.71 10.38 3.13
C ARG A 38 -7.09 10.18 1.75
N ARG A 39 -6.23 11.10 1.31
CA ARG A 39 -5.54 10.98 0.02
C ARG A 39 -4.67 9.72 -0.03
N ARG A 40 -3.91 9.42 1.03
CA ARG A 40 -3.11 8.19 1.12
C ARG A 40 -3.98 6.95 1.12
N THR A 41 -5.05 6.90 1.91
CA THR A 41 -5.95 5.74 1.94
C THR A 41 -6.67 5.53 0.60
N ILE A 42 -7.10 6.61 -0.06
CA ILE A 42 -7.71 6.55 -1.39
C ILE A 42 -6.68 6.10 -2.42
N ALA A 43 -5.46 6.64 -2.41
CA ALA A 43 -4.40 6.23 -3.33
C ALA A 43 -4.04 4.75 -3.17
N LEU A 44 -3.92 4.26 -1.92
CA LEU A 44 -3.67 2.84 -1.66
C LEU A 44 -4.85 1.96 -2.07
N ARG A 45 -6.10 2.40 -1.83
CA ARG A 45 -7.30 1.67 -2.31
C ARG A 45 -7.37 1.64 -3.83
N LEU A 46 -7.09 2.76 -4.50
CA LEU A 46 -7.07 2.83 -5.95
C LEU A 46 -5.96 1.95 -6.52
N LEU A 47 -4.75 1.98 -5.94
CA LEU A 47 -3.65 1.10 -6.32
C LEU A 47 -4.05 -0.37 -6.17
N TRP A 48 -4.68 -0.72 -5.03
CA TRP A 48 -5.14 -2.08 -4.78
C TRP A 48 -6.22 -2.53 -5.75
N LEU A 49 -7.22 -1.66 -6.02
CA LEU A 49 -8.25 -1.90 -7.04
C LEU A 49 -7.66 -2.06 -8.44
N LEU A 50 -6.67 -1.23 -8.80
CA LEU A 50 -5.99 -1.29 -10.09
C LEU A 50 -5.20 -2.59 -10.23
N MET A 51 -4.45 -2.98 -9.19
CA MET A 51 -3.76 -4.26 -9.14
C MET A 51 -4.73 -5.42 -9.27
N PHE A 52 -5.84 -5.40 -8.53
CA PHE A 52 -6.87 -6.44 -8.61
C PHE A 52 -7.47 -6.51 -10.02
N ALA A 53 -7.84 -5.38 -10.61
CA ALA A 53 -8.37 -5.31 -11.97
C ALA A 53 -7.36 -5.85 -13.00
N ALA A 54 -6.08 -5.51 -12.86
CA ALA A 54 -5.01 -6.02 -13.72
C ALA A 54 -4.86 -7.54 -13.59
N THR A 55 -4.90 -8.09 -12.37
CA THR A 55 -4.88 -9.54 -12.13
C THR A 55 -6.07 -10.23 -12.77
N VAL A 56 -7.29 -9.67 -12.63
CA VAL A 56 -8.50 -10.24 -13.25
C VAL A 56 -8.38 -10.20 -14.78
N ALA A 57 -7.98 -9.08 -15.36
CA ALA A 57 -7.78 -8.95 -16.80
C ALA A 57 -6.76 -9.97 -17.33
N PHE A 58 -5.64 -10.14 -16.62
CA PHE A 58 -4.63 -11.13 -16.95
C PHE A 58 -5.18 -12.56 -16.87
N ALA A 59 -5.92 -12.90 -15.80
CA ALA A 59 -6.53 -14.20 -15.65
C ALA A 59 -7.55 -14.50 -16.76
N VAL A 60 -8.41 -13.54 -17.10
CA VAL A 60 -9.37 -13.65 -18.21
C VAL A 60 -8.63 -13.91 -19.51
N TRP A 61 -7.63 -13.08 -19.83
CA TRP A 61 -6.81 -13.26 -21.03
C TRP A 61 -6.18 -14.65 -21.08
N ALA A 62 -5.60 -15.10 -19.96
CA ALA A 62 -4.90 -16.36 -19.86
C ALA A 62 -5.83 -17.58 -20.04
N VAL A 63 -7.06 -17.49 -19.51
CA VAL A 63 -8.11 -18.51 -19.73
C VAL A 63 -8.62 -18.51 -21.17
N THR A 64 -8.74 -17.33 -21.81
CA THR A 64 -9.24 -17.24 -23.20
C THR A 64 -8.19 -17.65 -24.23
N ALA A 65 -6.95 -17.20 -24.06
CA ALA A 65 -5.87 -17.46 -25.01
C ALA A 65 -5.29 -18.87 -24.83
N ARG A 66 -5.45 -19.47 -23.63
CA ARG A 66 -4.88 -20.75 -23.23
C ARG A 66 -3.45 -20.95 -23.79
N PRO A 67 -2.50 -20.03 -23.52
CA PRO A 67 -1.17 -20.04 -24.14
C PRO A 67 -0.33 -21.29 -23.81
N TRP A 68 -0.76 -22.04 -22.80
CA TRP A 68 -0.20 -23.32 -22.34
C TRP A 68 -0.81 -24.55 -23.03
N VAL A 69 -1.76 -24.36 -23.94
CA VAL A 69 -2.24 -25.46 -24.79
C VAL A 69 -1.25 -25.61 -25.93
N GLU A 70 -0.54 -26.74 -25.92
CA GLU A 70 0.27 -27.19 -27.06
C GLU A 70 -0.62 -27.17 -28.31
N PRO A 71 -0.23 -26.49 -29.40
CA PRO A 71 -0.96 -26.56 -30.66
C PRO A 71 -1.10 -28.03 -31.04
N PRO A 72 -2.29 -28.51 -31.45
CA PRO A 72 -2.44 -29.90 -31.88
C PRO A 72 -1.41 -30.17 -32.96
N SER A 73 -0.50 -31.09 -32.65
CA SER A 73 0.60 -31.48 -33.51
C SER A 73 0.02 -31.95 -34.84
N GLN A 74 0.18 -31.12 -35.88
CA GLN A 74 -0.29 -31.40 -37.24
C GLN A 74 0.41 -32.63 -37.88
N THR A 75 1.29 -33.29 -37.14
CA THR A 75 2.13 -34.41 -37.56
C THR A 75 1.73 -35.74 -36.92
N THR A 76 0.47 -35.91 -36.53
CA THR A 76 -0.08 -37.27 -36.46
C THR A 76 -0.61 -37.61 -37.85
N PRO A 77 0.07 -38.45 -38.66
CA PRO A 77 -0.51 -38.92 -39.90
C PRO A 77 -1.85 -39.59 -39.57
N PRO A 78 -2.89 -39.41 -40.40
CA PRO A 78 -4.19 -39.98 -40.12
C PRO A 78 -4.03 -41.49 -39.98
N LEU A 79 -4.40 -42.02 -38.80
CA LEU A 79 -4.68 -43.43 -38.61
C LEU A 79 -5.91 -43.75 -39.46
N THR A 80 -5.73 -43.98 -40.76
CA THR A 80 -6.70 -44.65 -41.61
C THR A 80 -6.73 -46.12 -41.19
N GLY A 81 -7.42 -46.37 -40.09
CA GLY A 81 -7.77 -47.71 -39.61
C GLY A 81 -9.17 -48.07 -40.10
N TRP A 82 -9.29 -48.30 -41.39
CA TRP A 82 -10.35 -49.04 -42.06
C TRP A 82 -9.73 -49.88 -43.16
#